data_AF-A0A2Z6NV28-F1
#
_entry.id   AF-A0A2Z6NV28-F1
#
_cell.length_a   1.000
_cell.length_b   1.000
_cell.length_c   1.000
_cell.angle_alpha   90.00
_cell.angle_beta   90.00
_cell.angle_gamma   90.00
#
_symmetry.space_group_name_H-M   'P 1'
#
loop_
_entity.id
_entity.type
_entity.pdbx_description
1 polymer ?
#
loop_
_entity_poly.entity_id
_entity_poly.type
_entity_poly.pdbx_seq_one_letter_code
_entity_poly.pdbx_strand_id
1 'polypeptide(L)'
;MPFLLMFVYRTELEIVEEIAMDVLNKLNHVHVSDLDHQIAKLGQLAKLQYGFFESTLNVADLNKHNATVRRITELNMERSLRLLRLTPDLLSHLESNDNNRFGF
;
A
#
# COMPACT_ATOMS: atom_id res chain seq x y z
N MET A 1 6.29 -48.13 6.92
CA MET A 1 6.30 -46.79 6.30
C MET A 1 5.41 -45.86 7.12
N PRO A 2 5.93 -45.19 8.15
CA PRO A 2 5.12 -44.40 9.08
C PRO A 2 5.15 -42.92 8.65
N PHE A 3 4.40 -42.57 7.61
CA PHE A 3 4.13 -41.16 7.29
C PHE A 3 2.80 -40.67 7.87
N LEU A 4 2.04 -41.53 8.56
CA LEU A 4 0.69 -41.22 9.04
C LEU A 4 0.59 -40.75 10.50
N LEU A 5 1.70 -40.75 11.26
CA LEU A 5 1.68 -40.45 12.70
C LEU A 5 1.98 -38.99 13.07
N MET A 6 2.37 -38.15 12.11
CA MET A 6 2.74 -36.75 12.39
C MET A 6 1.52 -35.79 12.44
N PHE A 7 0.33 -36.23 12.03
CA PHE A 7 -0.87 -35.37 12.00
C PHE A 7 -1.69 -35.34 13.31
N VAL A 8 -1.35 -36.15 14.33
CA VAL A 8 -2.32 -36.56 15.37
C VAL A 8 -2.27 -35.80 16.70
N TYR A 9 -1.40 -34.80 16.90
CA TYR A 9 -1.48 -33.97 18.11
C TYR A 9 -1.24 -32.49 17.85
N ARG A 10 -2.12 -31.85 17.06
CA ARG A 10 -2.27 -30.39 17.14
C ARG A 10 -3.29 -30.05 18.21
N THR A 11 -2.95 -29.07 19.05
CA THR A 11 -3.91 -28.53 20.01
C THR A 11 -4.95 -27.69 19.28
N GLU A 12 -6.16 -27.55 19.84
CA GLU A 12 -7.16 -26.63 19.30
C GLU A 12 -6.61 -25.20 19.15
N LEU A 13 -5.72 -24.79 20.04
CA LEU A 13 -5.02 -23.50 19.99
C LEU A 13 -4.18 -23.33 18.72
N GLU A 14 -3.38 -24.34 18.37
CA GLU A 14 -2.50 -24.31 17.20
C GLU A 14 -3.30 -24.20 15.89
N ILE A 15 -4.46 -24.86 15.82
CA ILE A 15 -5.38 -24.77 14.69
C ILE A 15 -5.99 -23.37 14.59
N VAL A 16 -6.40 -22.79 15.72
CA VAL A 16 -6.97 -21.43 15.77
C VAL A 16 -5.93 -20.38 15.37
N GLU A 17 -4.69 -20.51 15.82
CA GLU A 17 -3.59 -19.61 15.45
C GLU A 17 -3.28 -19.66 13.95
N GLU A 18 -3.25 -20.86 13.35
CA GLU A 18 -3.05 -21.03 11.90
C GLU A 18 -4.17 -20.35 11.10
N ILE A 19 -5.43 -20.55 11.50
CA ILE A 19 -6.58 -19.91 10.86
C ILE A 19 -6.51 -18.39 11.01
N ALA A 20 -6.18 -17.89 12.19
CA ALA A 20 -6.04 -16.45 12.43
C ALA A 20 -4.95 -15.83 11.55
N MET A 21 -3.81 -16.51 11.40
CA MET A 21 -2.71 -16.05 10.56
C MET A 21 -3.10 -16.08 9.06
N ASP A 22 -3.79 -17.12 8.60
CA ASP A 22 -4.28 -17.23 7.22
C ASP A 22 -5.29 -16.12 6.88
N VAL A 23 -6.25 -15.87 7.77
CA VAL A 23 -7.23 -14.77 7.62
C VAL A 23 -6.52 -13.42 7.58
N LEU A 24 -5.57 -13.17 8.49
CA LEU A 24 -4.80 -11.92 8.51
C LEU A 24 -4.03 -11.72 7.20
N ASN A 25 -3.40 -12.78 6.68
CA ASN A 25 -2.66 -12.71 5.42
C ASN A 25 -3.57 -12.45 4.22
N LYS A 26 -4.74 -13.10 4.15
CA LYS A 26 -5.74 -12.86 3.08
C LYS A 26 -6.26 -11.43 3.12
N LEU A 27 -6.58 -10.91 4.31
CA LEU A 27 -7.02 -9.52 4.46
C LEU A 27 -5.94 -8.53 4.02
N ASN A 28 -4.69 -8.74 4.41
CA ASN A 28 -3.57 -7.91 3.98
C ASN A 28 -3.40 -7.91 2.45
N HIS A 29 -3.47 -9.08 1.83
CA HIS A 29 -3.34 -9.21 0.38
C HIS A 29 -4.45 -8.48 -0.37
N VAL A 30 -5.72 -8.67 0.04
CA VAL A 30 -6.87 -7.98 -0.56
C VAL A 30 -6.73 -6.46 -0.42
N HIS A 31 -6.38 -6.00 0.78
CA HIS A 31 -6.30 -4.57 1.08
C HIS A 31 -5.17 -3.83 0.32
N VAL A 32 -4.06 -4.52 0.04
CA VAL A 32 -2.97 -3.98 -0.81
C VAL A 32 -3.32 -4.10 -2.29
N SER A 33 -3.97 -5.19 -2.71
CA SER A 33 -4.40 -5.41 -4.10
C SER A 33 -5.37 -4.33 -4.60
N ASP A 34 -6.27 -3.85 -3.74
CA ASP A 34 -7.19 -2.76 -4.08
C ASP A 34 -6.46 -1.44 -4.36
N LEU A 35 -5.38 -1.15 -3.61
CA LEU A 35 -4.53 0.00 -3.86
C LEU A 35 -3.76 -0.15 -5.17
N ASP A 36 -3.24 -1.33 -5.46
CA ASP A 36 -2.52 -1.61 -6.70
C ASP A 36 -3.41 -1.38 -7.93
N HIS A 37 -4.67 -1.82 -7.88
CA HIS A 37 -5.65 -1.56 -8.95
C HIS A 37 -5.94 -0.05 -9.12
N GLN A 38 -6.10 0.69 -8.02
CA GLN A 38 -6.35 2.13 -8.06
C GLN A 38 -5.15 2.90 -8.61
N ILE A 39 -3.93 2.56 -8.15
CA ILE A 39 -2.69 3.16 -8.64
C ILE A 39 -2.52 2.90 -10.14
N ALA A 40 -2.78 1.67 -10.61
CA ALA A 40 -2.68 1.33 -12.02
C ALA A 40 -3.67 2.15 -12.87
N LYS A 41 -4.93 2.26 -12.43
CA LYS A 41 -5.97 3.04 -13.12
C LYS A 41 -5.60 4.53 -13.19
N LEU A 42 -5.16 5.11 -12.08
CA LEU A 42 -4.74 6.51 -12.03
C LEU A 42 -3.48 6.75 -12.87
N GLY A 43 -2.56 5.79 -12.92
CA GLY A 43 -1.38 5.84 -13.79
C GLY A 43 -1.75 5.91 -15.28
N GLN A 44 -2.75 5.16 -15.71
CA GLN A 44 -3.27 5.26 -17.09
C GLN A 44 -3.93 6.62 -17.33
N LEU A 45 -4.72 7.12 -16.37
CA LEU A 45 -5.35 8.44 -16.46
C LEU A 45 -4.31 9.56 -16.56
N ALA A 46 -3.26 9.52 -15.75
CA ALA A 46 -2.20 10.54 -15.75
C ALA A 46 -1.49 10.61 -17.11
N LYS A 47 -1.21 9.46 -17.73
CA LYS A 47 -0.63 9.39 -19.09
C LYS A 47 -1.53 10.06 -20.13
N LEU A 48 -2.83 9.75 -20.10
CA LEU A 48 -3.80 10.34 -21.03
C LEU A 48 -3.95 11.86 -20.82
N GLN A 49 -4.00 12.31 -19.56
CA GLN A 49 -4.09 13.74 -19.23
C GLN A 49 -2.85 14.51 -19.69
N TYR A 50 -1.66 13.91 -19.55
CA TYR A 50 -0.43 14.55 -20.03
C TYR A 50 -0.40 14.66 -21.55
N GLY A 51 -0.72 13.58 -22.27
CA GLY A 51 -0.81 13.62 -23.73
C GLY A 51 -1.88 14.61 -24.23
N PHE A 52 -2.99 14.74 -23.52
CA PHE A 52 -4.00 15.75 -23.83
C PHE A 52 -3.46 17.17 -23.59
N PHE A 53 -2.77 17.41 -22.47
CA PHE A 53 -2.11 18.69 -22.21
C PHE A 53 -1.08 19.04 -23.29
N GLU A 54 -0.26 18.10 -23.75
CA GLU A 54 0.69 18.36 -24.85
C GLU A 54 -0.01 18.79 -26.14
N SER A 55 -1.25 18.34 -26.36
CA SER A 55 -2.05 18.74 -27.52
C SER A 55 -2.74 20.11 -27.38
N THR A 56 -3.05 20.56 -26.15
CA THR A 56 -3.80 21.80 -25.90
C THR A 56 -2.96 22.94 -25.31
N LEU A 57 -1.83 22.62 -24.68
CA LEU A 57 -0.98 23.50 -23.87
C LEU A 57 -1.74 24.31 -22.79
N ASN A 58 -2.86 23.77 -22.32
CA ASN A 58 -3.71 24.42 -21.33
C ASN A 58 -3.24 24.13 -19.89
N VAL A 59 -2.95 25.19 -19.15
CA VAL A 59 -2.54 25.12 -17.73
C VAL A 59 -3.57 24.38 -16.86
N ALA A 60 -4.86 24.48 -17.17
CA ALA A 60 -5.90 23.76 -16.43
C ALA A 60 -5.77 22.24 -16.57
N ASP A 61 -5.33 21.75 -17.74
CA ASP A 61 -5.15 20.32 -17.98
C ASP A 61 -3.85 19.81 -17.36
N LEU A 62 -2.80 20.64 -17.33
CA LEU A 62 -1.59 20.36 -16.55
C LEU A 62 -1.90 20.25 -15.05
N ASN A 63 -2.75 21.13 -14.53
CA ASN A 63 -3.16 21.07 -13.12
C ASN A 63 -3.94 19.79 -12.80
N LYS A 64 -4.79 19.29 -13.70
CA LYS A 64 -5.48 18.00 -13.55
C LYS A 64 -4.50 16.82 -13.57
N HIS A 65 -3.50 16.85 -14.46
CA HIS A 65 -2.42 15.86 -14.47
C HIS A 65 -1.68 15.84 -13.13
N ASN A 66 -1.25 17.01 -12.65
CA ASN A 66 -0.52 17.15 -11.39
C ASN A 66 -1.35 16.66 -10.18
N ALA A 67 -2.65 16.95 -10.15
CA ALA A 67 -3.55 16.44 -9.11
C ALA A 67 -3.62 14.90 -9.11
N THR A 68 -3.67 14.29 -10.30
CA THR A 68 -3.68 12.83 -10.45
C THR A 68 -2.35 12.21 -10.01
N VAL A 69 -1.21 12.80 -10.39
CA VAL A 69 0.12 12.37 -9.94
C VAL A 69 0.25 12.46 -8.43
N ARG A 70 -0.19 13.57 -7.83
CA ARG A 70 -0.21 13.72 -6.37
C ARG A 70 -1.02 12.62 -5.70
N ARG A 71 -2.20 12.29 -6.21
CA ARG A 71 -3.04 11.21 -5.65
C ARG A 71 -2.36 9.84 -5.74
N ILE A 72 -1.65 9.56 -6.84
CA ILE A 72 -0.85 8.33 -6.97
C ILE A 72 0.24 8.28 -5.91
N THR A 73 0.92 9.40 -5.65
CA THR A 73 1.94 9.48 -4.59
C THR A 73 1.35 9.19 -3.21
N GLU A 74 0.21 9.78 -2.87
CA GLU A 74 -0.51 9.51 -1.61
C GLU A 74 -0.85 8.01 -1.47
N LEU A 75 -1.37 7.38 -2.52
CA LEU A 75 -1.71 5.95 -2.51
C LEU A 75 -0.46 5.05 -2.40
N ASN A 76 0.66 5.42 -3.01
CA ASN A 76 1.92 4.69 -2.87
C ASN A 76 2.48 4.79 -1.44
N MET A 77 2.34 5.95 -0.79
CA MET A 77 2.68 6.10 0.62
C MET A 77 1.79 5.20 1.48
N GLU A 78 0.47 5.26 1.29
CA GLU A 78 -0.49 4.41 2.01
C GLU A 78 -0.21 2.91 1.81
N ARG A 79 0.08 2.51 0.57
CA ARG A 79 0.51 1.14 0.22
C ARG A 79 1.75 0.73 1.00
N SER A 80 2.74 1.62 1.09
CA SER A 80 4.00 1.36 1.81
C SER A 80 3.75 1.22 3.31
N LEU A 81 2.91 2.07 3.90
CA LEU A 81 2.52 1.96 5.32
C LEU A 81 1.83 0.62 5.62
N ARG A 82 0.90 0.19 4.76
CA ARG A 82 0.18 -1.08 4.91
C ARG A 82 1.11 -2.28 4.78
N LEU A 83 2.04 -2.27 3.81
CA LEU A 83 3.03 -3.34 3.63
C LEU A 83 3.98 -3.45 4.82
N LEU A 84 4.43 -2.31 5.35
CA LEU A 84 5.32 -2.25 6.51
C LEU A 84 4.58 -2.43 7.85
N ARG A 85 3.25 -2.55 7.83
CA ARG A 85 2.38 -2.64 9.02
C ARG A 85 2.62 -1.49 10.00
N LEU A 86 2.93 -0.31 9.48
CA LEU A 86 3.16 0.88 10.29
C LEU A 86 1.83 1.42 10.78
N THR A 87 1.64 1.42 12.09
CA THR A 87 0.51 2.09 12.74
C THR A 87 0.83 3.57 12.95
N PRO A 88 -0.20 4.43 13.04
CA PRO A 88 -0.01 5.87 13.34
C PRO A 88 0.85 6.11 14.59
N ASP A 89 0.76 5.23 15.57
CA ASP A 89 1.55 5.26 16.81
C ASP A 89 3.06 5.09 16.54
N LEU A 90 3.44 4.12 15.69
CA LEU A 90 4.84 3.91 15.27
C LEU A 90 5.38 5.07 14.42
N LEU A 91 4.51 5.74 13.66
CA LEU A 91 4.87 6.91 12.86
C LEU A 91 5.09 8.16 13.72
N SER A 92 4.37 8.31 14.84
CA SER A 92 4.52 9.45 15.76
C SER A 92 5.94 9.55 16.36
N HIS A 93 6.62 8.41 16.52
CA HIS A 93 8.00 8.34 16.98
C HIS A 93 9.02 8.79 15.92
N LEU A 94 8.65 8.81 14.63
CA LEU A 94 9.52 9.26 13.54
C LEU A 94 9.42 10.78 13.33
N GLU A 95 8.24 11.39 13.51
CA GLU A 95 8.04 12.84 13.39
C GLU A 95 8.79 13.64 14.47
N SER A 96 9.04 13.05 15.65
CA SER A 96 9.70 13.75 16.76
C SER A 96 11.18 14.09 16.52
N ASN A 97 11.80 13.69 15.39
CA ASN A 97 13.22 13.92 15.11
C ASN A 97 13.50 15.02 14.06
N ASP A 98 12.48 15.73 13.57
CA ASP A 98 12.65 16.81 12.56
C ASP A 98 13.33 18.10 13.08
N ASN A 99 13.87 18.08 14.31
CA ASN A 99 14.68 19.18 14.84
C ASN A 99 16.15 19.14 14.40
N ASN A 100 16.55 18.24 13.50
CA ASN A 100 17.91 18.21 12.96
C ASN A 100 17.95 18.25 11.42
N ARG A 101 18.00 19.49 10.92
CA ARG A 101 19.09 19.96 10.04
C ARG A 101 19.19 19.29 8.66
N PHE A 102 18.56 19.91 7.67
CA PHE A 102 19.09 19.96 6.30
C PHE A 102 19.26 21.42 5.86
N GLY A 103 20.47 21.92 6.06
CA GLY A 103 21.00 23.00 5.24
C GLY A 103 21.94 22.37 4.23
N PHE A 104 21.60 22.49 2.95
CA PHE A 104 22.47 22.71 1.78
C PHE A 104 21.58 23.19 0.63
#